data_AF-A0A532U8F2-F1
#
_entry.id   AF-A0A532U8F2-F1
#
_cell.length_a   1.000
_cell.length_b   1.000
_cell.length_c   1.000
_cell.angle_alpha   90.00
_cell.angle_beta   90.00
_cell.angle_gamma   90.00
#
_symmetry.space_group_name_H-M   'P 1'
#
loop_
_entity.id
_entity.type
_entity.pdbx_description
1 polymer ?
#
loop_
_entity_poly.entity_id
_entity_poly.type
_entity_poly.pdbx_seq_one_letter_code
_entity_poly.pdbx_strand_id
1 'polypeptide(L)'
;MEIAIHNKPAHCSHCKNRVLKGVVRIDIAHLIDRLERLLNSSRRIPLTSGAVVNRDESLEIIDQMRVTIPQEIAKARRIQEERDKVLALAQEEAERLIDRAHSEAEQVLDERGLLEEAHERSAAIVDEGRRQAEETMRGADEYAIRVLGQLEDQLIAVQTTIRNGLEILQQEERRRRLSAEAGLEDFGAATEGDSHGEPASGA
;
A
#
# COMPACT_ATOMS: atom_id res chain seq x y z
N MET A 1 -14.76 -2.06 -12.78
CA MET A 1 -14.09 -0.78 -12.46
C MET A 1 -12.78 -0.79 -13.23
N GLU A 2 -12.84 -0.50 -14.54
CA GLU A 2 -11.69 -0.44 -15.43
C GLU A 2 -11.15 0.99 -15.44
N ILE A 3 -9.86 1.17 -15.13
CA ILE A 3 -9.18 2.45 -15.29
C ILE A 3 -8.23 2.29 -16.48
N ALA A 4 -8.65 2.85 -17.61
CA ALA A 4 -7.90 2.85 -18.87
C ALA A 4 -6.67 3.74 -18.77
N ILE A 5 -5.49 3.13 -18.85
CA ILE A 5 -4.20 3.82 -19.05
C ILE A 5 -4.17 4.35 -20.49
N HIS A 6 -4.53 5.62 -20.68
CA HIS A 6 -4.32 6.33 -21.94
C HIS A 6 -2.90 6.91 -21.98
N ASN A 7 -1.94 6.10 -22.45
CA ASN A 7 -0.62 6.60 -22.82
C ASN A 7 -0.69 7.21 -24.23
N LYS A 8 -0.70 8.54 -24.31
CA LYS A 8 -0.74 9.30 -25.56
C LYS A 8 0.70 9.70 -25.94
N PRO A 9 1.28 9.21 -27.06
CA PRO A 9 2.63 9.56 -27.42
C PRO A 9 2.71 11.02 -27.91
N ALA A 10 3.65 11.78 -27.33
CA ALA A 10 3.99 13.12 -27.76
C ALA A 10 4.68 13.09 -29.14
N HIS A 11 3.91 13.30 -30.20
CA HIS A 11 4.44 13.61 -31.52
C HIS A 11 4.96 15.05 -31.56
N CYS A 12 6.28 15.25 -31.49
CA CYS A 12 6.88 16.53 -31.85
C CYS A 12 7.02 16.63 -33.37
N SER A 13 5.99 17.17 -34.02
CA SER A 13 5.91 17.36 -35.47
C SER A 13 6.48 18.71 -35.91
N HIS A 14 7.66 19.11 -35.38
CA HIS A 14 8.25 20.42 -35.68
C HIS A 14 9.79 20.47 -35.67
N CYS A 15 10.43 19.51 -36.33
CA CYS A 15 11.82 19.69 -36.80
C CYS A 15 11.83 20.13 -38.27
N LYS A 16 11.46 21.39 -38.54
CA LYS A 16 11.74 22.05 -39.84
C LYS A 16 12.87 23.06 -39.68
N ASN A 17 14.05 22.56 -40.00
CA ASN A 17 15.12 23.17 -40.77
C ASN A 17 15.06 24.71 -40.95
N ARG A 18 16.00 25.41 -40.33
CA ARG A 18 16.30 26.82 -40.60
C ARG A 18 17.80 26.97 -40.75
N VAL A 19 18.34 26.50 -41.87
CA VAL A 19 19.71 26.83 -42.29
C VAL A 19 19.74 28.34 -42.51
N LEU A 20 20.45 29.04 -41.61
CA LEU A 20 20.67 30.47 -41.65
C LEU A 20 21.40 30.81 -42.95
N LYS A 21 20.79 31.70 -43.75
CA LYS A 21 21.45 32.35 -44.89
C LYS A 21 22.78 32.93 -44.41
N GLY A 22 23.88 32.46 -45.00
CA GLY A 22 25.21 32.99 -44.76
C GLY A 22 25.25 34.46 -45.13
N VAL A 23 25.16 35.33 -44.12
CA VAL A 23 25.68 36.69 -44.23
C VAL A 23 27.18 36.50 -44.38
N VAL A 24 27.72 36.82 -45.56
CA VAL A 24 29.17 36.96 -45.74
C VAL A 24 29.55 38.18 -44.90
N ARG A 25 29.80 37.94 -43.61
CA ARG A 25 30.38 38.94 -42.72
C ARG A 25 31.83 39.04 -43.11
N ILE A 26 32.27 40.25 -43.41
CA ILE A 26 33.68 40.53 -43.63
C ILE A 26 34.35 40.33 -42.28
N ASP A 27 34.92 39.13 -42.07
CA ASP A 27 35.61 38.78 -40.84
C ASP A 27 36.95 39.51 -40.77
N ILE A 28 37.43 39.72 -39.55
CA ILE A 28 38.74 40.32 -39.29
C ILE A 28 39.84 39.58 -40.07
N ALA A 29 39.76 38.25 -40.14
CA ALA A 29 40.66 37.40 -40.92
C ALA A 29 40.68 37.80 -42.40
N HIS A 30 39.51 38.06 -43.00
CA HIS A 30 39.43 38.44 -44.42
C HIS A 30 40.06 39.81 -44.69
N LEU A 31 39.94 40.77 -43.77
CA LEU A 31 40.60 42.07 -43.88
C LEU A 31 42.11 41.93 -43.76
N ILE A 32 42.58 41.09 -42.82
CA ILE A 32 44.01 40.81 -42.63
C ILE A 32 44.58 40.13 -43.90
N ASP A 33 43.90 39.12 -44.43
CA ASP A 33 44.30 38.42 -45.64
C ASP A 33 44.31 39.34 -46.88
N ARG A 34 43.42 40.34 -46.93
CA ARG A 34 43.39 41.34 -48.00
C ARG A 34 44.58 42.30 -47.88
N LEU A 35 44.88 42.78 -46.68
CA LEU A 35 46.04 43.63 -46.42
C LEU A 35 47.36 42.88 -46.68
N GLU A 36 47.46 41.63 -46.24
CA GLU A 36 48.62 40.78 -46.46
C GLU A 36 48.86 40.53 -47.96
N ARG A 37 47.81 40.24 -48.74
CA ARG A 37 47.93 40.10 -50.20
C ARG A 37 48.39 41.39 -50.87
N LEU A 38 47.89 42.53 -50.42
CA LEU A 38 48.27 43.84 -50.93
C LEU A 38 49.72 44.18 -50.63
N LEU A 39 50.19 43.85 -49.43
CA LEU A 39 51.60 44.01 -49.04
C LEU A 39 52.51 43.03 -49.80
N ASN A 40 52.08 41.81 -50.06
CA ASN A 40 52.86 40.80 -50.79
C ASN A 40 52.93 41.05 -52.30
N SER A 41 51.91 41.67 -52.90
CA SER A 41 51.88 42.02 -54.34
C SER A 41 52.63 43.33 -54.67
N SER A 42 53.09 44.05 -53.64
CA SER A 42 53.78 45.33 -53.78
C SER A 42 55.15 45.20 -54.46
N ARG A 43 55.50 46.20 -55.28
CA ARG A 43 56.72 46.16 -56.11
C ARG A 43 57.95 46.39 -55.23
N ARG A 44 58.77 45.36 -55.04
CA ARG A 44 60.02 45.45 -54.25
C ARG A 44 61.05 46.30 -54.97
N ILE A 45 61.76 47.14 -54.21
CA ILE A 45 62.82 48.01 -54.75
C ILE A 45 64.16 47.25 -54.65
N PRO A 46 64.90 47.06 -55.76
CA PRO A 46 66.19 46.35 -55.73
C PRO A 46 67.19 47.09 -54.83
N LEU A 47 68.04 46.34 -54.11
CA LEU A 47 69.05 46.85 -53.16
C LEU A 47 68.48 47.51 -51.88
N THR A 48 67.17 47.45 -51.64
CA THR A 48 66.56 47.94 -50.38
C THR A 48 65.53 46.96 -49.82
N SER A 49 65.21 47.07 -48.54
CA SER A 49 64.16 46.28 -47.89
C SER A 49 62.74 46.83 -48.14
N GLY A 50 62.60 47.90 -48.91
CA GLY A 50 61.33 48.60 -49.13
C GLY A 50 60.49 48.02 -50.26
N ALA A 51 59.18 48.18 -50.16
CA ALA A 51 58.24 47.84 -51.22
C ALA A 51 57.29 49.01 -51.51
N VAL A 52 56.95 49.20 -52.78
CA VAL A 52 56.04 50.26 -53.24
C VAL A 52 54.61 49.75 -53.16
N VAL A 53 53.86 50.30 -52.22
CA VAL A 53 52.48 49.90 -51.89
C VAL A 53 51.51 51.01 -52.29
N ASN A 54 50.32 50.64 -52.77
CA ASN A 54 49.23 51.62 -52.97
C ASN A 54 48.74 52.12 -51.60
N ARG A 55 49.03 53.38 -51.31
CA ARG A 55 48.69 54.02 -50.05
C ARG A 55 47.19 54.06 -49.82
N ASP A 56 46.40 54.40 -50.84
CA ASP A 56 44.96 54.64 -50.68
C ASP A 56 44.21 53.34 -50.39
N GLU A 57 44.55 52.26 -51.10
CA GLU A 57 43.94 50.94 -50.88
C GLU A 57 44.37 50.33 -49.54
N SER A 58 45.60 50.59 -49.08
CA SER A 58 46.07 50.16 -47.75
C SER A 58 45.33 50.89 -46.63
N LEU A 59 45.15 52.21 -46.77
CA LEU A 59 44.44 53.03 -45.79
C LEU A 59 42.96 52.65 -45.71
N GLU A 60 42.32 52.34 -46.83
CA GLU A 60 40.93 51.87 -46.86
C GLU A 60 40.74 50.58 -46.06
N ILE A 61 41.64 49.60 -46.24
CA ILE A 61 41.59 48.33 -45.50
C ILE A 61 41.82 48.57 -44.01
N ILE A 62 42.78 49.43 -43.64
CA ILE A 62 43.07 49.78 -42.24
C ILE A 62 41.87 50.49 -41.60
N ASP A 63 41.23 51.43 -42.29
CA ASP A 63 40.04 52.13 -41.78
C ASP A 63 38.85 51.18 -41.62
N GLN A 64 38.68 50.23 -42.55
CA GLN A 64 37.68 49.17 -42.40
C GLN A 64 37.96 48.29 -41.18
N MET A 65 39.22 47.89 -40.95
CA MET A 65 39.62 47.14 -39.74
C MET A 65 39.33 47.92 -38.46
N ARG A 66 39.59 49.23 -38.43
CA ARG A 66 39.36 50.09 -37.26
C ARG A 66 37.90 50.16 -36.84
N VAL A 67 36.97 49.99 -37.79
CA VAL A 67 35.52 49.95 -37.50
C VAL A 67 35.08 48.53 -37.12
N THR A 68 35.53 47.51 -37.84
CA THR A 68 35.02 46.13 -37.68
C THR A 68 35.62 45.40 -36.48
N ILE A 69 36.91 45.54 -36.19
CA ILE A 69 37.58 44.81 -35.10
C ILE A 69 36.96 45.12 -33.72
N PRO A 70 36.74 46.39 -33.33
CA PRO A 70 36.14 46.68 -32.02
C PRO A 70 34.73 46.11 -31.88
N GLN A 71 33.94 46.09 -32.95
CA GLN A 71 32.59 45.55 -32.95
C GLN A 71 32.58 44.03 -32.75
N GLU A 72 33.45 43.30 -33.46
CA GLU A 72 33.55 41.84 -33.30
C GLU A 72 34.12 41.44 -31.94
N ILE A 73 35.08 42.19 -31.38
CA ILE A 73 35.57 41.96 -30.00
C ILE A 73 34.46 42.21 -28.98
N ALA A 74 33.70 43.31 -29.12
CA ALA A 74 32.59 43.61 -28.22
C ALA A 74 31.50 42.52 -28.30
N LYS A 75 31.23 42.01 -29.50
CA LYS A 75 30.30 40.91 -29.72
C LYS A 75 30.79 39.61 -29.06
N ALA A 76 32.06 39.26 -29.24
CA ALA A 76 32.65 38.07 -28.60
C ALA A 76 32.57 38.15 -27.07
N ARG A 77 32.85 39.32 -26.49
CA ARG A 77 32.71 39.55 -25.04
C ARG A 77 31.26 39.35 -24.56
N ARG A 78 30.28 39.92 -25.29
CA ARG A 78 28.85 39.73 -24.95
C ARG A 78 28.44 38.27 -25.00
N ILE A 79 28.86 37.52 -26.02
CA ILE A 79 28.57 36.09 -26.13
C ILE A 79 29.17 35.33 -24.94
N GLN A 80 30.39 35.68 -24.53
CA GLN A 80 31.03 35.06 -23.38
C GLN A 80 30.27 35.37 -22.07
N GLU A 81 29.87 36.62 -21.86
CA GLU A 81 29.05 37.02 -20.70
C GLU A 81 27.67 36.33 -20.69
N GLU A 82 27.02 36.20 -21.84
CA GLU A 82 25.76 35.47 -21.97
C GLU A 82 25.93 33.99 -21.68
N ARG A 83 27.00 33.38 -22.20
CA ARG A 83 27.34 31.98 -21.91
C ARG A 83 27.53 31.76 -20.41
N ASP A 84 28.29 32.64 -19.76
CA ASP A 84 28.58 32.51 -18.32
C ASP A 84 27.30 32.67 -17.49
N LYS A 85 26.39 33.58 -17.88
CA LYS A 85 25.06 33.70 -17.27
C LYS A 85 24.22 32.43 -17.44
N VAL A 86 24.19 31.86 -18.64
CA VAL A 86 23.44 30.62 -18.92
C VAL A 86 24.00 29.46 -18.11
N LEU A 87 25.32 29.34 -18.00
CA LEU A 87 25.97 28.31 -17.19
C LEU A 87 25.64 28.45 -15.71
N ALA A 88 25.70 29.68 -15.17
CA ALA A 88 25.33 29.94 -13.78
C ALA A 88 23.86 29.59 -13.50
N LEU A 89 22.94 30.00 -14.37
CA LEU A 89 21.52 29.65 -14.26
C LEU A 89 21.28 28.13 -14.34
N ALA A 90 21.98 27.45 -15.25
CA ALA A 90 21.86 26.00 -15.39
C ALA A 90 22.40 25.25 -14.17
N GLN A 91 23.49 25.73 -13.56
CA GLN A 91 24.03 25.18 -12.31
C GLN A 91 23.06 25.39 -11.16
N GLU A 92 22.53 26.60 -10.99
CA GLU A 92 21.56 26.90 -9.95
C GLU A 92 20.28 26.04 -10.09
N GLU A 93 19.77 25.86 -11.31
CA GLU A 93 18.59 25.02 -11.52
C GLU A 93 18.88 23.54 -11.31
N ALA A 94 20.09 23.07 -11.65
CA ALA A 94 20.52 21.70 -11.38
C ALA A 94 20.60 21.44 -9.88
N GLU A 95 21.18 22.37 -9.11
CA GLU A 95 21.23 22.29 -7.64
C GLU A 95 19.82 22.26 -7.04
N ARG A 96 18.94 23.17 -7.46
CA ARG A 96 17.52 23.18 -7.03
C ARG A 96 16.77 21.89 -7.39
N LEU A 97 17.09 21.27 -8.52
CA LEU A 97 16.47 20.01 -8.93
C LEU A 97 16.96 18.86 -8.04
N ILE A 98 18.26 18.81 -7.75
CA ILE A 98 18.86 17.82 -6.85
C ILE A 98 18.25 17.96 -5.44
N ASP A 99 18.17 19.18 -4.91
CA ASP A 99 17.58 19.43 -3.58
C ASP A 99 16.11 18.98 -3.50
N ARG A 100 15.32 19.29 -4.54
CA ARG A 100 13.93 18.80 -4.64
C ARG A 100 13.85 17.29 -4.69
N ALA A 101 14.68 16.66 -5.51
CA ALA A 101 14.71 15.20 -5.63
C ALA A 101 15.09 14.53 -4.30
N HIS A 102 16.04 15.10 -3.55
CA HIS A 102 16.38 14.62 -2.20
C HIS A 102 15.22 14.78 -1.23
N SER A 103 14.58 15.95 -1.18
CA SER A 103 13.45 16.18 -0.28
C SER A 103 12.26 15.27 -0.60
N GLU A 104 11.95 15.05 -1.88
CA GLU A 104 10.92 14.10 -2.31
C GLU A 104 11.28 12.66 -1.92
N ALA A 105 12.55 12.26 -2.08
CA ALA A 105 13.01 10.94 -1.69
C ALA A 105 12.89 10.72 -0.16
N GLU A 106 13.27 11.70 0.65
CA GLU A 106 13.10 11.66 2.11
C GLU A 106 11.63 11.52 2.49
N GLN A 107 10.74 12.32 1.90
CA GLN A 107 9.29 12.22 2.15
C GLN A 107 8.72 10.83 1.82
N VAL A 108 9.13 10.24 0.69
CA VAL A 108 8.68 8.91 0.29
C VAL A 108 9.20 7.83 1.25
N LEU A 109 10.44 7.97 1.73
CA LEU A 109 11.01 7.03 2.71
C LEU A 109 10.28 7.14 4.06
N ASP A 110 10.01 8.35 4.52
CA ASP A 110 9.24 8.59 5.74
C ASP A 110 7.81 8.04 5.64
N GLU A 111 7.13 8.29 4.52
CA GLU A 111 5.78 7.77 4.27
C GLU A 111 5.78 6.23 4.24
N ARG A 112 6.77 5.60 3.59
CA ARG A 112 6.91 4.14 3.60
C ARG A 112 7.18 3.60 4.99
N GLY A 113 8.05 4.24 5.76
CA GLY A 113 8.34 3.86 7.15
C GLY A 113 7.08 3.92 8.01
N LEU A 114 6.31 5.01 7.88
CA LEU A 114 5.03 5.17 8.58
C LEU A 114 4.00 4.10 8.17
N LEU A 115 3.91 3.79 6.87
CA LEU A 115 3.01 2.74 6.37
C LEU A 115 3.39 1.36 6.86
N GLU A 116 4.68 1.02 6.89
CA GLU A 116 5.18 -0.26 7.41
C GLU A 116 4.88 -0.40 8.90
N GLU A 117 5.16 0.63 9.71
CA GLU A 117 4.82 0.66 11.13
C GLU A 117 3.30 0.53 11.35
N ALA A 118 2.49 1.24 10.56
CA ALA A 118 1.03 1.16 10.63
C ALA A 118 0.52 -0.26 10.29
N HIS A 119 1.12 -0.91 9.30
CA HIS A 119 0.81 -2.29 8.93
C HIS A 119 1.18 -3.29 10.03
N GLU A 120 2.38 -3.18 10.60
CA GLU A 120 2.82 -4.03 11.70
C GLU A 120 1.91 -3.87 12.92
N ARG A 121 1.59 -2.63 13.29
CA ARG A 121 0.67 -2.34 14.38
C ARG A 121 -0.74 -2.86 14.12
N SER A 122 -1.25 -2.72 12.89
CA SER A 122 -2.54 -3.27 12.50
C SER A 122 -2.56 -4.80 12.61
N ALA A 123 -1.50 -5.48 12.16
CA ALA A 123 -1.38 -6.92 12.25
C ALA A 123 -1.38 -7.38 13.72
N ALA A 124 -0.61 -6.70 14.57
CA ALA A 124 -0.56 -6.97 16.01
C ALA A 124 -1.94 -6.80 16.68
N ILE A 125 -2.70 -5.75 16.33
CA ILE A 125 -4.06 -5.53 16.85
C ILE A 125 -5.01 -6.66 16.41
N VAL A 126 -4.92 -7.09 15.15
CA VAL A 126 -5.76 -8.19 14.63
C VAL A 126 -5.44 -9.50 15.33
N ASP A 127 -4.17 -9.83 15.51
CA ASP A 127 -3.76 -11.05 16.19
C ASP A 127 -4.13 -11.05 17.67
N GLU A 128 -3.96 -9.92 18.36
CA GLU A 128 -4.42 -9.78 19.74
C GLU A 128 -5.95 -9.90 19.83
N GLY A 129 -6.69 -9.30 18.89
CA GLY A 129 -8.15 -9.44 18.81
C GLY A 129 -8.60 -10.88 18.59
N ARG A 130 -7.90 -11.63 17.74
CA ARG A 130 -8.14 -13.08 17.54
C ARG A 130 -7.89 -13.87 18.82
N ARG A 131 -6.78 -13.61 19.50
CA ARG A 131 -6.42 -14.27 20.76
C ARG A 131 -7.49 -14.03 21.84
N GLN A 132 -7.94 -12.79 21.98
CA GLN A 132 -9.01 -12.42 22.92
C GLN A 132 -10.35 -13.07 22.57
N ALA A 133 -10.69 -13.16 21.28
CA ALA A 133 -11.89 -13.83 20.82
C ALA A 133 -11.85 -15.34 21.15
N GLU A 134 -10.73 -16.00 20.90
CA GLU A 134 -10.54 -17.41 21.25
C GLU A 134 -10.63 -17.67 22.76
N GLU A 135 -10.02 -16.80 23.57
CA GLU A 135 -10.09 -16.87 25.02
C GLU A 135 -11.54 -16.67 25.52
N THR A 136 -12.26 -15.70 24.95
CA THR A 136 -13.66 -15.44 25.27
C THR A 136 -14.56 -16.61 24.88
N MET A 137 -14.39 -17.17 23.68
CA MET A 137 -15.16 -18.33 23.23
C MET A 137 -14.92 -19.53 24.14
N ARG A 138 -13.67 -19.82 24.49
CA ARG A 138 -13.33 -20.90 25.43
C ARG A 138 -13.99 -20.69 26.80
N GLY A 139 -13.92 -19.48 27.33
CA GLY A 139 -14.58 -19.15 28.60
C GLY A 139 -16.11 -19.28 28.53
N ALA A 140 -16.72 -18.94 27.39
CA ALA A 140 -18.16 -19.11 27.15
C ALA A 140 -18.55 -20.59 27.06
N ASP A 141 -17.75 -21.42 26.39
CA ASP A 141 -17.97 -22.87 26.29
C ASP A 141 -17.84 -23.53 27.68
N GLU A 142 -16.79 -23.20 28.44
CA GLU A 142 -16.61 -23.68 29.82
C GLU A 142 -17.77 -23.25 30.73
N TYR A 143 -18.24 -22.01 30.59
CA TYR A 143 -19.41 -21.51 31.29
C TYR A 143 -20.67 -22.31 30.92
N ALA A 144 -20.90 -22.55 29.63
CA ALA A 144 -22.05 -23.29 29.13
C ALA A 144 -22.05 -24.74 29.65
N ILE A 145 -20.92 -25.44 29.59
CA ILE A 145 -20.76 -26.79 30.13
C ILE A 145 -21.11 -26.82 31.61
N ARG A 146 -20.60 -25.87 32.40
CA ARG A 146 -20.88 -25.80 33.84
C ARG A 146 -22.37 -25.58 34.12
N VAL A 147 -23.01 -24.65 33.43
CA VAL A 147 -24.44 -24.35 33.64
C VAL A 147 -25.32 -25.53 33.21
N LEU A 148 -25.00 -26.17 32.08
CA LEU A 148 -25.72 -27.34 31.61
C LEU A 148 -25.56 -28.53 32.55
N GLY A 149 -24.35 -28.77 33.08
CA GLY A 149 -24.13 -29.80 34.10
C GLY A 149 -24.91 -29.55 35.39
N GLN A 150 -24.95 -28.30 35.86
CA GLN A 150 -25.76 -27.94 37.04
C GLN A 150 -27.26 -28.18 36.81
N LEU A 151 -27.75 -27.90 35.60
CA LEU A 151 -29.14 -28.16 35.23
C LEU A 151 -29.43 -29.66 35.14
N GLU A 152 -28.49 -30.44 34.59
CA GLU A 152 -28.60 -31.91 34.54
C GLU A 152 -28.73 -32.50 35.95
N ASP A 153 -27.87 -32.11 36.88
CA ASP A 153 -27.92 -32.56 38.29
C ASP A 153 -29.28 -32.24 38.94
N GLN A 154 -29.82 -31.03 38.70
CA GLN A 154 -31.13 -30.63 39.19
C GLN A 154 -32.26 -31.48 38.60
N LEU A 155 -32.22 -31.76 37.29
CA LEU A 155 -33.21 -32.59 36.63
C LEU A 155 -33.17 -34.04 37.13
N ILE A 156 -31.97 -34.60 37.37
CA ILE A 156 -31.80 -35.92 37.96
C ILE A 156 -32.41 -35.97 39.37
N ALA A 157 -32.19 -34.95 40.20
CA ALA A 157 -32.77 -34.87 41.54
C ALA A 157 -34.31 -34.82 41.50
N VAL A 158 -34.88 -33.98 40.62
CA VAL A 158 -36.34 -33.90 40.42
C VAL A 158 -36.89 -35.23 39.92
N GLN A 159 -36.26 -35.84 38.92
CA GLN A 159 -36.69 -37.13 38.38
C GLN A 159 -36.63 -38.24 39.44
N THR A 160 -35.59 -38.26 40.27
CA THR A 160 -35.45 -39.22 41.37
C THR A 160 -36.58 -39.05 42.38
N THR A 161 -36.93 -37.80 42.71
CA THR A 161 -38.06 -37.49 43.60
C THR A 161 -39.39 -38.01 43.02
N ILE A 162 -39.62 -37.82 41.71
CA ILE A 162 -40.81 -38.34 41.02
C ILE A 162 -40.84 -39.87 41.06
N ARG A 163 -39.72 -40.56 40.74
CA ARG A 163 -39.66 -42.04 40.78
C ARG A 163 -39.98 -42.57 42.17
N ASN A 164 -39.36 -42.01 43.21
CA ASN A 164 -39.62 -42.40 44.60
C ASN A 164 -41.09 -42.17 44.97
N GLY A 165 -41.69 -41.04 44.57
CA GLY A 165 -43.10 -40.75 44.80
C GLY A 165 -44.05 -41.73 44.11
N LEU A 166 -43.76 -42.10 42.85
CA LEU A 166 -44.53 -43.10 42.11
C LEU A 166 -44.43 -44.49 42.75
N GLU A 167 -43.24 -44.88 43.21
CA GLU A 167 -43.04 -46.17 43.87
C GLU A 167 -43.85 -46.28 45.17
N ILE A 168 -43.90 -45.21 45.98
CA ILE A 168 -44.72 -45.15 47.19
C ILE A 168 -46.21 -45.33 46.85
N LEU A 169 -46.73 -44.59 45.86
CA LEU A 169 -48.14 -44.68 45.47
C LEU A 169 -48.51 -46.06 44.93
N GLN A 170 -47.63 -46.68 44.13
CA GLN A 170 -47.82 -48.04 43.63
C GLN A 170 -47.81 -49.09 44.75
N GLN A 171 -46.94 -48.93 45.75
CA GLN A 171 -46.95 -49.79 46.94
C GLN A 171 -48.23 -49.62 47.74
N GLU A 172 -48.73 -48.39 47.90
CA GLU A 172 -50.00 -48.14 48.57
C GLU A 172 -51.19 -48.72 47.83
N GLU A 173 -51.26 -48.58 46.50
CA GLU A 173 -52.29 -49.22 45.68
C GLU A 173 -52.23 -50.75 45.76
N ARG A 174 -51.03 -51.33 45.68
CA ARG A 174 -50.85 -52.79 45.81
C ARG A 174 -51.31 -53.27 47.18
N ARG A 175 -50.96 -52.55 48.26
CA ARG A 175 -51.41 -52.85 49.62
C ARG A 175 -52.93 -52.73 49.74
N ARG A 176 -53.54 -51.69 49.15
CA ARG A 176 -55.00 -51.51 49.12
C ARG A 176 -55.71 -52.64 48.36
N ARG A 177 -55.18 -53.06 47.21
CA ARG A 177 -55.72 -54.20 46.45
C ARG A 177 -55.62 -55.51 47.23
N LEU A 178 -54.45 -55.80 47.81
CA LEU A 178 -54.27 -57.00 48.64
C LEU A 178 -55.20 -56.99 49.87
N SER A 179 -55.43 -55.83 50.50
CA SER A 179 -56.42 -55.72 51.59
C SER A 179 -57.87 -55.87 51.12
N ALA A 180 -58.18 -55.48 49.88
CA ALA A 180 -59.52 -55.64 49.30
C ALA A 180 -59.77 -57.10 48.88
N GLU A 181 -58.77 -57.79 48.35
CA GLU A 181 -58.81 -59.21 47.99
C GLU A 181 -58.86 -60.10 49.25
N ALA A 182 -58.10 -59.78 50.30
CA ALA A 182 -58.17 -60.49 51.59
C ALA A 182 -59.53 -60.32 52.31
N GLY A 183 -60.28 -59.25 52.01
CA GLY A 183 -61.63 -59.02 52.55
C GLY A 183 -62.75 -59.83 51.89
N LEU A 184 -62.47 -60.55 50.80
CA LEU A 184 -63.47 -61.34 50.05
C LEU A 184 -63.51 -62.83 50.44
N GLU A 185 -62.56 -63.34 51.24
CA GLU A 185 -62.54 -64.75 51.68
C GLU A 185 -63.27 -65.00 53.03
N ASP A 186 -63.80 -63.97 53.71
CA ASP A 186 -64.41 -64.08 55.06
C ASP A 186 -65.94 -64.31 55.07
N PHE A 187 -66.60 -64.44 53.90
CA PHE A 187 -68.07 -64.62 53.82
C PHE A 187 -68.52 -66.05 53.44
N GLY A 188 -67.65 -67.05 53.59
CA GLY A 188 -67.87 -68.42 53.11
C GLY A 188 -68.01 -69.53 54.16
N ALA A 189 -68.31 -69.24 55.43
CA ALA A 189 -68.42 -70.29 56.45
C ALA A 189 -69.44 -70.00 57.56
N ALA A 190 -70.74 -69.97 57.25
CA ALA A 190 -71.79 -70.15 58.27
C ALA A 190 -73.19 -70.44 57.69
N THR A 191 -73.49 -71.72 57.40
CA THR A 191 -74.83 -72.37 57.40
C THR A 191 -74.53 -73.86 57.14
N GLU A 192 -74.83 -74.90 57.91
CA GLU A 192 -75.84 -75.28 58.92
C GLU A 192 -75.13 -76.29 59.86
N GLY A 193 -75.40 -76.38 61.17
CA GLY A 193 -76.69 -76.82 61.70
C GLY A 193 -76.61 -78.31 62.10
N ASP A 194 -76.04 -78.55 63.28
CA ASP A 194 -76.22 -79.67 64.22
C ASP A 194 -77.30 -80.73 63.91
N SER A 195 -76.96 -82.03 63.96
CA SER A 195 -77.50 -82.97 64.97
C SER A 195 -77.20 -84.47 64.73
N HIS A 196 -76.59 -85.06 65.76
CA HIS A 196 -76.85 -86.38 66.36
C HIS A 196 -76.70 -87.69 65.57
N GLY A 197 -75.89 -88.61 66.13
CA GLY A 197 -76.12 -90.05 66.04
C GLY A 197 -74.86 -90.95 66.03
N GLU A 198 -74.30 -91.23 67.21
CA GLU A 198 -73.32 -92.31 67.46
C GLU A 198 -74.03 -93.70 67.49
N PRO A 199 -73.33 -94.84 67.68
CA PRO A 199 -72.48 -95.64 66.78
C PRO A 199 -73.03 -97.08 66.53
N ALA A 200 -72.36 -97.86 65.67
CA ALA A 200 -72.08 -99.32 65.79
C ALA A 200 -71.71 -99.88 64.40
N SER A 201 -70.49 -100.39 64.18
CA SER A 201 -70.03 -101.76 64.50
C SER A 201 -70.80 -102.88 63.78
N GLY A 202 -70.19 -103.39 62.70
CA GLY A 202 -69.99 -104.82 62.47
C GLY A 202 -71.10 -105.63 61.81
N ALA A 203 -70.90 -105.97 60.53
CA ALA A 203 -70.85 -107.35 60.00
C ALA A 203 -70.56 -107.30 58.49
#